data_AF-A0A0B6RLR0-F1
#
_entry.id   AF-A0A0B6RLR0-F1
#
_cell.length_a   1.000
_cell.length_b   1.000
_cell.length_c   1.000
_cell.angle_alpha   90.00
_cell.angle_beta   90.00
_cell.angle_gamma   90.00
#
_symmetry.space_group_name_H-M   'P 1'
#
loop_
_entity.id
_entity.type
_entity.pdbx_description
1 polymer ?
#
loop_
_entity_poly.entity_id
_entity_poly.type
_entity_poly.pdbx_seq_one_letter_code
_entity_poly.pdbx_strand_id
1 'polypeptide(L)'
;MMIHHFNSETGEYVSSSLALPDPRNEKRWLMPAFSTDTPLPDRSRHTWPFWRDGAWTLLPDYRGRVLYRTSNGEPAEISRAGVTPEETGLTEKARPSDEYVWNDGDWAVDPQIVAAAKRKLAMEDFEKRYAEAQRQTLGKESAVAAGLLDDLATATFRAWSAYQMQLVDVINGSAFPDRCDWPDKPTADSIEQIRGEIEAEKARIAEGQARIDASKEKAESKPTAGDSSKDDARQTDDASEPSVKSTEKEPAQ
;
A
#
# COMPACT_ATOMS: atom_id res chain seq x y z
N MET A 1 -64.53 -24.35 -17.56
CA MET A 1 -63.64 -24.70 -16.42
C MET A 1 -62.32 -23.95 -16.60
N MET A 2 -61.75 -23.37 -15.54
CA MET A 2 -60.41 -22.76 -15.61
C MET A 2 -59.35 -23.87 -15.50
N ILE A 3 -58.30 -23.79 -16.31
CA ILE A 3 -57.14 -24.68 -16.24
C ILE A 3 -55.86 -23.87 -16.19
N HIS A 4 -54.84 -24.45 -15.57
CA HIS A 4 -53.56 -23.84 -15.31
C HIS A 4 -52.47 -24.69 -15.95
N HIS A 5 -51.66 -24.07 -16.81
CA HIS A 5 -50.56 -24.69 -17.53
C HIS A 5 -49.27 -24.53 -16.75
N PHE A 6 -48.46 -25.58 -16.75
CA PHE A 6 -47.13 -25.58 -16.16
C PHE A 6 -46.09 -26.12 -17.12
N ASN A 7 -44.84 -25.72 -16.90
CA ASN A 7 -43.71 -26.21 -17.67
C ASN A 7 -43.47 -27.71 -17.37
N SER A 8 -43.29 -28.52 -18.41
CA SER A 8 -43.15 -29.98 -18.28
C SER A 8 -41.89 -30.44 -17.54
N GLU A 9 -40.82 -29.64 -17.59
CA GLU A 9 -39.53 -29.97 -16.99
C GLU A 9 -39.42 -29.42 -15.57
N THR A 10 -39.81 -28.16 -15.36
CA THR A 10 -39.61 -27.48 -14.07
C THR A 10 -40.83 -27.55 -13.16
N GLY A 11 -42.02 -27.79 -13.72
CA GLY A 11 -43.30 -27.64 -13.03
C GLY A 11 -43.72 -26.19 -12.83
N GLU A 12 -42.96 -25.20 -13.29
CA GLU A 12 -43.28 -23.78 -13.09
C GLU A 12 -44.62 -23.41 -13.74
N TYR A 13 -45.50 -22.72 -13.02
CA TYR A 13 -46.73 -22.17 -13.59
C TYR A 13 -46.41 -21.19 -14.73
N VAL A 14 -47.07 -21.37 -15.88
CA VAL A 14 -46.86 -20.58 -17.11
C VAL A 14 -48.04 -19.64 -17.36
N SER A 15 -49.25 -20.17 -17.44
CA SER A 15 -50.44 -19.40 -17.80
C SER A 15 -51.73 -20.10 -17.39
N SER A 16 -52.84 -19.35 -17.42
CA SER A 16 -54.18 -19.91 -17.21
C SER A 16 -55.03 -19.69 -18.45
N SER A 17 -55.92 -20.63 -18.74
CA SER A 17 -56.89 -20.50 -19.83
C SER A 17 -58.19 -21.22 -19.50
N LEU A 18 -59.25 -20.93 -20.25
CA LEU A 18 -60.47 -21.73 -20.18
C LEU A 18 -60.25 -23.05 -20.93
N ALA A 19 -60.64 -24.16 -20.31
CA ALA A 19 -60.69 -25.45 -20.98
C ALA A 19 -61.76 -25.42 -22.08
N LEU A 20 -61.48 -26.09 -23.20
CA LEU A 20 -62.45 -26.28 -24.26
C LEU A 20 -63.35 -27.48 -23.95
N PRO A 21 -64.66 -27.43 -24.28
CA PRO A 21 -65.52 -28.59 -24.16
C PRO A 21 -65.07 -29.69 -25.14
N ASP A 22 -65.22 -30.95 -24.74
CA ASP A 22 -64.93 -32.09 -25.60
C ASP A 22 -65.99 -32.18 -26.71
N PRO A 23 -65.63 -32.05 -28.00
CA PRO A 23 -66.60 -32.05 -29.09
C PRO A 23 -67.32 -33.39 -29.26
N ARG A 24 -66.85 -34.46 -28.61
CA ARG A 24 -67.49 -35.79 -28.61
C ARG A 24 -68.26 -36.07 -27.33
N ASN A 25 -68.16 -35.22 -26.31
CA ASN A 25 -68.84 -35.41 -25.03
C ASN A 25 -69.06 -34.07 -24.31
N GLU A 26 -70.29 -33.57 -24.35
CA GLU A 26 -70.70 -32.28 -23.77
C GLU A 26 -70.49 -32.17 -22.24
N LYS A 27 -70.29 -33.31 -21.54
CA LYS A 27 -70.04 -33.34 -20.08
C LYS A 27 -68.56 -33.37 -19.72
N ARG A 28 -67.65 -33.37 -20.70
CA ARG A 28 -66.20 -33.43 -20.49
C ARG A 28 -65.50 -32.19 -21.03
N TRP A 29 -64.36 -31.88 -20.41
CA TRP A 29 -63.46 -30.82 -20.84
C TRP A 29 -62.17 -31.43 -21.36
N LEU A 30 -61.58 -30.79 -22.36
CA LEU A 30 -60.25 -31.15 -22.85
C LEU A 30 -59.20 -30.65 -21.86
N MET A 31 -58.35 -31.57 -21.40
CA MET A 31 -57.20 -31.29 -20.54
C MET A 31 -55.92 -31.51 -21.35
N PRO A 32 -55.24 -30.45 -21.81
CA PRO A 32 -53.92 -30.55 -22.40
C PRO A 32 -52.93 -31.23 -21.45
N ALA A 33 -51.87 -31.82 -22.02
CA ALA A 33 -50.74 -32.26 -21.21
C ALA A 33 -50.16 -31.07 -20.42
N PHE A 34 -49.63 -31.36 -19.22
CA PHE A 34 -49.02 -30.35 -18.33
C PHE A 34 -50.00 -29.22 -17.96
N SER A 35 -51.26 -29.57 -17.76
CA SER A 35 -52.29 -28.69 -17.23
C SER A 35 -53.07 -29.35 -16.11
N THR A 36 -53.66 -28.53 -15.24
CA THR A 36 -54.51 -28.98 -14.14
C THR A 36 -55.69 -28.03 -13.94
N ASP A 37 -56.81 -28.53 -13.47
CA ASP A 37 -57.96 -27.75 -12.99
C ASP A 37 -57.86 -27.41 -11.50
N THR A 38 -56.80 -27.88 -10.83
CA THR A 38 -56.52 -27.54 -9.43
C THR A 38 -56.25 -26.04 -9.32
N PRO A 39 -57.03 -25.29 -8.52
CA PRO A 39 -56.89 -23.84 -8.42
C PRO A 39 -55.51 -23.46 -7.89
N LEU A 40 -54.97 -22.35 -8.41
CA LEU A 40 -53.72 -21.80 -7.90
C LEU A 40 -53.85 -21.40 -6.42
N PRO A 41 -52.81 -21.63 -5.60
CA PRO A 41 -52.79 -21.15 -4.22
C PRO A 41 -52.66 -19.61 -4.18
N ASP A 42 -53.11 -19.02 -3.08
CA ASP A 42 -52.84 -17.61 -2.79
C ASP A 42 -51.35 -17.37 -2.65
N ARG A 43 -50.82 -16.40 -3.40
CA ARG A 43 -49.39 -16.13 -3.48
C ARG A 43 -48.98 -15.06 -2.48
N SER A 44 -47.95 -15.34 -1.69
CA SER A 44 -47.25 -14.30 -0.92
C SER A 44 -46.20 -13.60 -1.78
N ARG A 45 -45.67 -12.47 -1.28
CA ARG A 45 -44.50 -11.82 -1.90
C ARG A 45 -43.35 -12.83 -2.05
N HIS A 46 -42.59 -12.65 -3.12
CA HIS A 46 -41.44 -13.47 -3.48
C HIS A 46 -41.74 -14.97 -3.62
N THR A 47 -42.94 -15.33 -4.09
CA THR A 47 -43.28 -16.73 -4.37
C THR A 47 -43.89 -16.94 -5.75
N TRP A 48 -43.59 -18.10 -6.33
CA TRP A 48 -44.17 -18.57 -7.58
C TRP A 48 -44.67 -20.02 -7.46
N PRO A 49 -45.81 -20.38 -8.09
CA PRO A 49 -46.33 -21.74 -8.04
C PRO A 49 -45.54 -22.72 -8.94
N PHE A 50 -45.30 -23.91 -8.40
CA PHE A 50 -44.71 -25.06 -9.09
C PHE A 50 -45.58 -26.30 -8.89
N TRP A 51 -45.90 -27.00 -9.97
CA TRP A 51 -46.62 -28.27 -9.94
C TRP A 51 -45.65 -29.40 -9.58
N ARG A 52 -45.83 -30.02 -8.42
CA ARG A 52 -45.00 -31.12 -7.90
C ARG A 52 -45.89 -32.16 -7.23
N ASP A 53 -45.63 -33.43 -7.52
CA ASP A 53 -46.31 -34.57 -6.89
C ASP A 53 -47.85 -34.46 -6.89
N GLY A 54 -48.42 -33.89 -7.96
CA GLY A 54 -49.86 -33.73 -8.12
C GLY A 54 -50.49 -32.55 -7.38
N ALA A 55 -49.69 -31.60 -6.89
CA ALA A 55 -50.18 -30.39 -6.20
C ALA A 55 -49.34 -29.14 -6.51
N TRP A 56 -49.92 -27.96 -6.29
CA TRP A 56 -49.20 -26.69 -6.35
C TRP A 56 -48.37 -26.48 -5.08
N THR A 57 -47.08 -26.19 -5.26
CA THR A 57 -46.15 -25.78 -4.20
C THR A 57 -45.62 -24.39 -4.51
N LEU A 58 -45.65 -23.47 -3.53
CA LEU A 58 -45.04 -22.16 -3.67
C LEU A 58 -43.55 -22.24 -3.38
N LEU A 59 -42.72 -21.77 -4.31
CA LEU A 59 -41.26 -21.65 -4.15
C LEU A 59 -40.81 -20.20 -4.24
N PRO A 60 -39.60 -19.87 -3.77
CA PRO A 60 -39.02 -18.53 -3.86
C PRO A 60 -39.03 -17.97 -5.28
N ASP A 61 -39.36 -16.70 -5.46
CA ASP A 61 -39.27 -16.00 -6.75
C ASP A 61 -38.81 -14.56 -6.55
N TYR A 62 -37.55 -14.34 -6.92
CA TYR A 62 -36.85 -13.06 -6.77
C TYR A 62 -36.57 -12.40 -8.13
N ARG A 63 -37.22 -12.87 -9.20
CA ARG A 63 -37.04 -12.30 -10.54
C ARG A 63 -37.47 -10.84 -10.62
N GLY A 64 -36.80 -10.08 -11.48
CA GLY A 64 -37.09 -8.66 -11.71
C GLY A 64 -36.75 -7.74 -10.53
N ARG A 65 -35.97 -8.25 -9.56
CA ARG A 65 -35.48 -7.48 -8.43
C ARG A 65 -33.98 -7.26 -8.52
N VAL A 66 -33.58 -6.04 -8.18
CA VAL A 66 -32.18 -5.71 -7.92
C VAL A 66 -31.80 -6.33 -6.57
N LEU A 67 -30.86 -7.26 -6.62
CA LEU A 67 -30.15 -7.85 -5.50
C LEU A 67 -28.69 -7.42 -5.57
N TYR A 68 -27.90 -7.77 -4.56
CA TYR A 68 -26.49 -7.40 -4.48
C TYR A 68 -25.64 -8.62 -4.24
N ARG A 69 -24.52 -8.72 -4.94
CA ARG A 69 -23.59 -9.83 -4.78
C ARG A 69 -22.85 -9.71 -3.45
N THR A 70 -22.89 -10.77 -2.65
CA THR A 70 -22.27 -10.77 -1.31
C THR A 70 -20.75 -10.64 -1.37
N SER A 71 -20.10 -10.98 -2.49
CA SER A 71 -18.65 -10.87 -2.63
C SER A 71 -18.12 -9.45 -2.84
N ASN A 72 -18.94 -8.51 -3.32
CA ASN A 72 -18.47 -7.15 -3.64
C ASN A 72 -19.52 -6.02 -3.55
N GLY A 73 -20.80 -6.35 -3.41
CA GLY A 73 -21.90 -5.40 -3.35
C GLY A 73 -22.44 -4.96 -4.71
N GLU A 74 -21.96 -5.51 -5.82
CA GLU A 74 -22.43 -5.15 -7.16
C GLU A 74 -23.88 -5.61 -7.38
N PRO A 75 -24.71 -4.82 -8.09
CA PRO A 75 -26.08 -5.19 -8.39
C PRO A 75 -26.13 -6.41 -9.31
N ALA A 76 -27.06 -7.30 -9.04
CA ALA A 76 -27.33 -8.52 -9.81
C ALA A 76 -28.81 -8.89 -9.73
N GLU A 77 -29.25 -9.78 -10.61
CA GLU A 77 -30.64 -10.25 -10.64
C GLU A 77 -30.70 -11.77 -10.75
N ILE A 78 -31.74 -12.36 -10.16
CA ILE A 78 -32.09 -13.76 -10.38
C ILE A 78 -33.01 -13.83 -11.60
N SER A 79 -32.68 -14.69 -12.57
CA SER A 79 -33.47 -14.86 -13.80
C SER A 79 -34.43 -16.06 -13.76
N ARG A 80 -34.37 -16.90 -12.71
CA ARG A 80 -35.19 -18.10 -12.57
C ARG A 80 -35.98 -18.12 -11.26
N ALA A 81 -37.22 -18.58 -11.28
CA ALA A 81 -37.95 -18.86 -10.05
C ALA A 81 -37.44 -20.16 -9.40
N GLY A 82 -37.79 -20.36 -8.14
CA GLY A 82 -37.42 -21.51 -7.33
C GLY A 82 -36.02 -21.41 -6.70
N VAL A 83 -35.37 -20.25 -6.76
CA VAL A 83 -34.02 -20.02 -6.22
C VAL A 83 -34.02 -18.80 -5.31
N THR A 84 -33.35 -18.93 -4.18
CA THR A 84 -33.16 -17.85 -3.19
C THR A 84 -31.93 -17.00 -3.52
N PRO A 85 -31.88 -15.73 -3.06
CA PRO A 85 -30.67 -14.91 -3.14
C PRO A 85 -29.44 -15.63 -2.58
N GLU A 86 -29.57 -16.27 -1.42
CA GLU A 86 -28.48 -16.91 -0.70
C GLU A 86 -27.84 -18.04 -1.50
N GLU A 87 -28.64 -18.88 -2.17
CA GLU A 87 -28.17 -19.97 -3.05
C GLU A 87 -27.35 -19.46 -4.25
N THR A 88 -27.48 -18.18 -4.59
CA THR A 88 -26.76 -17.53 -5.70
C THR A 88 -25.65 -16.59 -5.25
N GLY A 89 -25.38 -16.53 -3.93
CA GLY A 89 -24.42 -15.57 -3.36
C GLY A 89 -24.90 -14.13 -3.51
N LEU A 90 -26.22 -13.91 -3.45
CA LEU A 90 -26.85 -12.61 -3.51
C LEU A 90 -27.57 -12.30 -2.19
N THR A 91 -27.82 -11.02 -1.97
CA THR A 91 -28.56 -10.49 -0.82
C THR A 91 -29.46 -9.36 -1.27
N GLU A 92 -30.57 -9.14 -0.58
CA GLU A 92 -31.40 -7.95 -0.78
C GLU A 92 -30.76 -6.69 -0.17
N LYS A 93 -29.74 -6.85 0.69
CA LYS A 93 -29.08 -5.76 1.40
C LYS A 93 -28.01 -5.12 0.52
N ALA A 94 -28.17 -3.85 0.18
CA ALA A 94 -27.13 -3.07 -0.49
C ALA A 94 -25.89 -2.95 0.41
N ARG A 95 -24.71 -3.07 -0.19
CA ARG A 95 -23.44 -2.84 0.52
C ARG A 95 -23.34 -1.37 0.93
N PRO A 96 -23.16 -1.04 2.23
CA PRO A 96 -23.15 0.35 2.68
C PRO A 96 -21.98 1.17 2.14
N SER A 97 -20.77 0.59 2.14
CA SER A 97 -19.55 1.20 1.59
C SER A 97 -18.48 0.14 1.33
N ASP A 98 -17.35 0.56 0.76
CA ASP A 98 -16.20 -0.31 0.49
C ASP A 98 -15.50 -0.86 1.74
N GLU A 99 -15.85 -0.36 2.92
CA GLU A 99 -15.32 -0.84 4.21
C GLU A 99 -16.04 -2.09 4.73
N TYR A 100 -17.18 -2.43 4.13
CA TYR A 100 -18.03 -3.54 4.56
C TYR A 100 -17.74 -4.80 3.75
N VAL A 101 -17.70 -5.94 4.43
CA VAL A 101 -17.63 -7.28 3.85
C VAL A 101 -18.85 -8.09 4.28
N TRP A 102 -19.28 -9.02 3.44
CA TRP A 102 -20.39 -9.90 3.81
C TRP A 102 -19.89 -10.98 4.76
N ASN A 103 -20.41 -11.00 5.98
CA ASN A 103 -20.12 -12.00 6.98
C ASN A 103 -21.39 -12.41 7.74
N ASP A 104 -21.58 -13.70 7.97
CA ASP A 104 -22.69 -14.26 8.75
C ASP A 104 -24.10 -13.74 8.38
N GLY A 105 -24.35 -13.48 7.09
CA GLY A 105 -25.66 -13.02 6.60
C GLY A 105 -25.89 -11.51 6.71
N ASP A 106 -24.85 -10.72 7.00
CA ASP A 106 -24.92 -9.27 6.96
C ASP A 106 -23.63 -8.60 6.47
N TRP A 107 -23.75 -7.31 6.14
CA TRP A 107 -22.60 -6.46 5.91
C TRP A 107 -21.98 -6.05 7.25
N ALA A 108 -20.72 -6.41 7.46
CA ALA A 108 -19.94 -6.01 8.63
C ALA A 108 -18.69 -5.24 8.21
N VAL A 109 -18.29 -4.25 8.99
CA VAL A 109 -17.04 -3.53 8.77
C VAL A 109 -15.86 -4.47 9.02
N ASP A 110 -14.92 -4.53 8.07
CA ASP A 110 -13.66 -5.23 8.28
C ASP A 110 -12.60 -4.25 8.81
N PRO A 111 -12.11 -4.43 10.06
CA PRO A 111 -11.05 -3.58 10.61
C PRO A 111 -9.78 -3.55 9.75
N GLN A 112 -9.47 -4.62 9.02
CA GLN A 112 -8.31 -4.67 8.12
C GLN A 112 -8.50 -3.77 6.90
N ILE A 113 -9.71 -3.72 6.33
CA ILE A 113 -10.00 -2.81 5.20
C ILE A 113 -9.92 -1.36 5.66
N VAL A 114 -10.49 -1.03 6.82
CA VAL A 114 -10.41 0.32 7.39
C VAL A 114 -8.96 0.71 7.67
N ALA A 115 -8.18 -0.17 8.29
CA ALA A 115 -6.76 0.06 8.55
C ALA A 115 -5.95 0.23 7.25
N ALA A 116 -6.21 -0.59 6.24
CA ALA A 116 -5.56 -0.49 4.93
C ALA A 116 -5.93 0.81 4.21
N ALA A 117 -7.20 1.22 4.23
CA ALA A 117 -7.65 2.48 3.64
C ALA A 117 -6.99 3.68 4.34
N LYS A 118 -6.95 3.69 5.67
CA LYS A 118 -6.27 4.72 6.46
C LYS A 118 -4.77 4.77 6.14
N ARG A 119 -4.11 3.61 6.07
CA ARG A 119 -2.70 3.50 5.67
C ARG A 119 -2.46 4.03 4.28
N LYS A 120 -3.32 3.70 3.32
CA LYS A 120 -3.23 4.18 1.93
C LYS A 120 -3.28 5.70 1.88
N LEU A 121 -4.29 6.32 2.52
CA LEU A 121 -4.42 7.78 2.56
C LEU A 121 -3.20 8.45 3.20
N ALA A 122 -2.68 7.89 4.30
CA ALA A 122 -1.49 8.41 4.96
C ALA A 122 -0.23 8.29 4.06
N MET A 123 -0.10 7.18 3.32
CA MET A 123 1.00 6.98 2.39
C MET A 123 0.93 7.91 1.18
N GLU A 124 -0.27 8.21 0.68
CA GLU A 124 -0.46 9.21 -0.39
C GLU A 124 0.01 10.62 0.03
N ASP A 125 -0.18 11.00 1.31
CA ASP A 125 0.36 12.27 1.82
C ASP A 125 1.89 12.22 1.98
N PHE A 126 2.43 11.11 2.49
CA PHE A 126 3.87 10.86 2.54
C PHE A 126 4.51 11.01 1.15
N GLU A 127 3.97 10.32 0.13
CA GLU A 127 4.50 10.34 -1.24
C GLU A 127 4.52 11.75 -1.82
N LYS A 128 3.46 12.54 -1.61
CA LYS A 128 3.40 13.95 -2.05
C LYS A 128 4.50 14.79 -1.41
N ARG A 129 4.68 14.68 -0.09
CA ARG A 129 5.69 15.41 0.69
C ARG A 129 7.11 14.98 0.31
N TYR A 130 7.32 13.68 0.16
CA TYR A 130 8.62 13.10 -0.18
C TYR A 130 9.02 13.48 -1.61
N ALA A 131 8.10 13.44 -2.57
CA ALA A 131 8.34 13.88 -3.95
C ALA A 131 8.72 15.37 -4.02
N GLU A 132 8.09 16.23 -3.22
CA GLU A 132 8.48 17.64 -3.11
C GLU A 132 9.90 17.81 -2.59
N ALA A 133 10.27 17.07 -1.53
CA ALA A 133 11.61 17.10 -1.00
C ALA A 133 12.65 16.56 -1.99
N GLN A 134 12.32 15.48 -2.71
CA GLN A 134 13.19 14.91 -3.75
C GLN A 134 13.47 15.91 -4.87
N ARG A 135 12.48 16.71 -5.30
CA ARG A 135 12.73 17.76 -6.30
C ARG A 135 13.80 18.76 -5.88
N GLN A 136 14.00 18.95 -4.57
CA GLN A 136 14.99 19.87 -4.03
C GLN A 136 16.40 19.27 -3.92
N THR A 137 16.51 17.94 -3.79
CA THR A 137 17.79 17.23 -3.61
C THR A 137 18.30 16.53 -4.87
N LEU A 138 17.40 16.21 -5.81
CA LEU A 138 17.71 15.43 -7.01
C LEU A 138 18.88 16.04 -7.81
N GLY A 139 19.87 15.21 -8.13
CA GLY A 139 21.02 15.59 -8.95
C GLY A 139 22.07 16.45 -8.25
N LYS A 140 21.88 16.79 -6.96
CA LYS A 140 22.82 17.62 -6.20
C LYS A 140 23.80 16.81 -5.34
N GLU A 141 23.56 15.52 -5.15
CA GLU A 141 24.33 14.63 -4.25
C GLU A 141 25.85 14.67 -4.54
N SER A 142 26.25 14.43 -5.78
CA SER A 142 27.67 14.44 -6.17
C SER A 142 28.30 15.84 -6.04
N ALA A 143 27.53 16.89 -6.33
CA ALA A 143 28.00 18.27 -6.21
C ALA A 143 28.21 18.68 -4.74
N VAL A 144 27.32 18.23 -3.84
CA VAL A 144 27.48 18.40 -2.38
C VAL A 144 28.70 17.63 -1.89
N ALA A 145 28.85 16.36 -2.26
CA ALA A 145 29.97 15.52 -1.84
C ALA A 145 31.33 16.06 -2.31
N ALA A 146 31.37 16.66 -3.51
CA ALA A 146 32.56 17.31 -4.05
C ALA A 146 32.78 18.75 -3.53
N GLY A 147 31.86 19.30 -2.70
CA GLY A 147 31.95 20.67 -2.20
C GLY A 147 31.82 21.74 -3.29
N LEU A 148 31.17 21.43 -4.40
CA LEU A 148 31.04 22.31 -5.58
C LEU A 148 29.85 23.27 -5.49
N LEU A 149 28.96 23.07 -4.52
CA LEU A 149 27.83 23.96 -4.27
C LEU A 149 28.23 25.14 -3.38
N ASP A 150 27.58 26.28 -3.60
CA ASP A 150 27.65 27.39 -2.66
C ASP A 150 26.97 27.03 -1.32
N ASP A 151 27.17 27.90 -0.32
CA ASP A 151 26.69 27.66 1.04
C ASP A 151 25.16 27.60 1.13
N LEU A 152 24.45 28.41 0.35
CA LEU A 152 23.00 28.42 0.33
C LEU A 152 22.42 27.15 -0.30
N ALA A 153 22.99 26.69 -1.41
CA ALA A 153 22.61 25.47 -2.09
C ALA A 153 22.94 24.23 -1.24
N THR A 154 24.08 24.25 -0.54
CA THR A 154 24.45 23.21 0.44
C THR A 154 23.48 23.20 1.62
N ALA A 155 23.12 24.36 2.16
CA ALA A 155 22.14 24.48 3.25
C ALA A 155 20.75 23.98 2.84
N THR A 156 20.30 24.37 1.64
CA THR A 156 19.04 23.89 1.05
C THR A 156 19.05 22.37 0.94
N PHE A 157 20.12 21.79 0.37
CA PHE A 157 20.24 20.34 0.26
C PHE A 157 20.18 19.64 1.62
N ARG A 158 20.90 20.15 2.63
CA ARG A 158 20.89 19.59 3.99
C ARG A 158 19.50 19.67 4.64
N ALA A 159 18.82 20.82 4.54
CA ALA A 159 17.50 21.03 5.13
C ALA A 159 16.46 20.05 4.55
N TRP A 160 16.41 19.93 3.22
CA TRP A 160 15.48 19.04 2.55
C TRP A 160 15.81 17.56 2.73
N SER A 161 17.09 17.19 2.83
CA SER A 161 17.51 15.82 3.15
C SER A 161 17.12 15.44 4.59
N ALA A 162 17.29 16.35 5.55
CA ALA A 162 16.83 16.13 6.93
C ALA A 162 15.31 15.98 7.00
N TYR A 163 14.56 16.79 6.25
CA TYR A 163 13.11 16.65 6.14
C TYR A 163 12.69 15.28 5.55
N GLN A 164 13.39 14.77 4.53
CA GLN A 164 13.15 13.41 4.00
C GLN A 164 13.31 12.33 5.08
N MET A 165 14.36 12.42 5.89
CA MET A 165 14.58 11.47 7.00
C MET A 165 13.44 11.54 8.02
N GLN A 166 13.04 12.74 8.43
CA GLN A 166 11.93 12.92 9.38
C GLN A 166 10.60 12.38 8.83
N LEU A 167 10.32 12.52 7.53
CA LEU A 167 9.15 11.90 6.91
C LEU A 167 9.20 10.36 6.99
N VAL A 168 10.37 9.77 6.77
CA VAL A 168 10.58 8.32 6.87
C VAL A 168 10.44 7.83 8.32
N ASP A 169 10.91 8.62 9.29
CA ASP A 169 10.76 8.30 10.71
C ASP A 169 9.28 8.25 11.13
N VAL A 170 8.44 9.15 10.60
CA VAL A 170 7.00 9.16 10.87
C VAL A 170 6.33 7.87 10.39
N ILE A 171 6.61 7.40 9.17
CA ILE A 171 5.98 6.16 8.63
C ILE A 171 6.49 4.88 9.31
N ASN A 172 7.69 4.91 9.88
CA ASN A 172 8.27 3.82 10.65
C ASN A 172 7.86 3.86 12.13
N GLY A 173 7.22 4.94 12.57
CA GLY A 173 6.74 5.10 13.94
C GLY A 173 5.56 4.16 14.26
N SER A 174 5.48 3.71 15.52
CA SER A 174 4.40 2.83 15.99
C SER A 174 3.01 3.47 15.98
N ALA A 175 2.93 4.80 15.87
CA ALA A 175 1.67 5.54 15.80
C ALA A 175 1.08 5.57 14.37
N PHE A 176 1.86 5.20 13.35
CA PHE A 176 1.40 5.15 11.97
C PHE A 176 0.57 3.88 11.70
N PRO A 177 -0.53 3.96 10.95
CA PRO A 177 -1.09 5.10 10.22
C PRO A 177 -2.11 5.91 11.05
N ASP A 178 -2.24 5.62 12.34
CA ASP A 178 -3.32 6.18 13.14
C ASP A 178 -3.17 7.66 13.46
N ARG A 179 -1.93 8.10 13.65
CA ARG A 179 -1.53 9.49 13.86
C ARG A 179 -0.30 9.79 13.01
N CYS A 180 -0.39 10.83 12.20
CA CYS A 180 0.68 11.28 11.31
C CYS A 180 1.07 12.71 11.68
N ASP A 181 2.07 12.87 12.54
CA ASP A 181 2.64 14.18 12.89
C ASP A 181 3.73 14.54 11.87
N TRP A 182 3.30 14.98 10.68
CA TRP A 182 4.26 15.34 9.65
C TRP A 182 5.08 16.56 10.07
N PRO A 183 6.42 16.53 9.89
CA PRO A 183 7.25 17.71 10.12
C PRO A 183 6.84 18.87 9.21
N ASP A 184 7.13 20.08 9.66
CA ASP A 184 7.01 21.27 8.82
C ASP A 184 8.07 21.26 7.73
N LYS A 185 7.71 21.80 6.56
CA LYS A 185 8.65 21.93 5.45
C LYS A 185 9.75 22.92 5.79
N PRO A 186 10.99 22.73 5.28
CA PRO A 186 12.04 23.73 5.40
C PRO A 186 11.59 25.10 4.87
N THR A 187 11.75 26.12 5.70
CA THR A 187 11.49 27.53 5.35
C THR A 187 12.79 28.24 4.95
N ALA A 188 12.67 29.42 4.33
CA ALA A 188 13.82 30.27 4.01
C ALA A 188 14.67 30.55 5.26
N ASP A 189 14.03 30.85 6.40
CA ASP A 189 14.72 31.13 7.67
C ASP A 189 15.49 29.90 8.17
N SER A 190 14.90 28.70 8.10
CA SER A 190 15.59 27.47 8.49
C SER A 190 16.81 27.17 7.60
N ILE A 191 16.73 27.52 6.31
CA ILE A 191 17.82 27.34 5.35
C ILE A 191 18.93 28.36 5.62
N GLU A 192 18.60 29.63 5.88
CA GLU A 192 19.60 30.65 6.22
C GLU A 192 20.30 30.35 7.55
N GLN A 193 19.59 29.76 8.53
CA GLN A 193 20.23 29.29 9.76
C GLN A 193 21.29 28.20 9.46
N ILE A 194 20.92 27.18 8.68
CA ILE A 194 21.85 26.10 8.29
C ILE A 194 23.02 26.66 7.48
N ARG A 195 22.78 27.66 6.63
CA ARG A 195 23.83 28.36 5.88
C ARG A 195 24.81 29.05 6.83
N GLY A 196 24.31 29.80 7.81
CA GLY A 196 25.16 30.44 8.83
C GLY A 196 26.00 29.43 9.61
N GLU A 197 25.44 28.26 9.93
CA GLU A 197 26.18 27.15 10.56
C GLU A 197 27.29 26.59 9.65
N ILE A 198 27.04 26.47 8.34
CA ILE A 198 28.05 26.06 7.35
C ILE A 198 29.17 27.10 7.24
N GLU A 199 28.84 28.39 7.12
CA GLU A 199 29.81 29.47 7.03
C GLU A 199 30.68 29.56 8.30
N ALA A 200 30.07 29.42 9.47
CA ALA A 200 30.78 29.36 10.75
C ALA A 200 31.72 28.15 10.84
N GLU A 201 31.28 26.98 10.36
CA GLU A 201 32.13 25.79 10.32
C GLU A 201 33.33 25.98 9.39
N LYS A 202 33.12 26.52 8.19
CA LYS A 202 34.20 26.84 7.25
C LYS A 202 35.20 27.83 7.87
N ALA A 203 34.73 28.86 8.57
CA ALA A 203 35.60 29.81 9.26
C ALA A 203 36.44 29.14 10.36
N ARG A 204 35.84 28.26 11.18
CA ARG A 204 36.56 27.49 12.21
C ARG A 204 37.66 26.62 11.60
N ILE A 205 37.36 25.94 10.49
CA ILE A 205 38.33 25.11 9.78
C ILE A 205 39.48 25.99 9.23
N ALA A 206 39.17 27.13 8.61
CA ALA A 206 40.18 28.05 8.07
C ALA A 206 41.09 28.63 9.16
N GLU A 207 40.54 29.03 10.31
CA GLU A 207 41.33 29.50 11.45
C GLU A 207 42.24 28.39 12.01
N GLY A 208 41.72 27.17 12.13
CA GLY A 208 42.51 26.01 12.54
C GLY A 208 43.68 25.76 11.60
N GLN A 209 43.43 25.81 10.29
CA GLN A 209 44.46 25.64 9.27
C GLN A 209 45.52 26.75 9.35
N ALA A 210 45.12 28.02 9.48
CA ALA A 210 46.05 29.14 9.64
C ALA A 210 46.94 29.01 10.89
N ARG A 211 46.40 28.50 12.01
CA ARG A 211 47.19 28.23 13.22
C ARG A 211 48.21 27.12 13.00
N ILE A 212 47.84 26.07 12.27
CA ILE A 212 48.74 24.98 11.91
C ILE A 212 49.87 25.51 11.03
N ASP A 213 49.56 26.28 10.01
CA ASP A 213 50.54 26.82 9.06
C ASP A 213 51.49 27.82 9.75
N ALA A 214 50.97 28.72 10.57
CA ALA A 214 51.80 29.62 11.39
C ALA A 214 52.71 28.88 12.39
N SER A 215 52.27 27.71 12.89
CA SER A 215 53.08 26.87 13.78
C SER A 215 54.20 26.16 13.03
N LYS A 216 53.95 25.72 11.78
CA LYS A 216 54.98 25.15 10.89
C LYS A 216 56.04 26.18 10.54
N GLU A 217 55.63 27.39 10.13
CA GLU A 217 56.58 28.48 9.81
C GLU A 217 57.44 28.90 11.02
N LYS A 218 56.86 28.94 12.24
CA LYS A 218 57.63 29.17 13.47
C LYS A 218 58.60 28.04 13.82
N ALA A 219 58.27 26.79 13.49
CA ALA A 219 59.17 25.66 13.69
C ALA A 219 60.34 25.69 12.69
N GLU A 220 60.09 26.07 11.44
CA GLU A 220 61.11 26.20 10.38
C GLU A 220 62.02 27.43 10.56
N SER A 221 61.56 28.49 11.22
CA SER A 221 62.33 29.72 11.46
C SER A 221 63.16 29.73 12.75
N LYS A 222 63.11 28.67 13.57
CA LYS A 222 63.93 28.57 14.78
C LYS A 222 65.36 28.13 14.39
N PRO A 223 66.41 28.94 14.63
CA PRO A 223 67.76 28.59 14.21
C PRO A 223 68.26 27.38 15.00
N THR A 224 68.83 26.41 14.28
CA THR A 224 69.64 25.33 14.85
C THR A 224 70.80 25.97 15.61
N ALA A 225 70.70 26.03 16.94
CA ALA A 225 71.85 26.35 17.77
C ALA A 225 72.90 25.27 17.52
N GLY A 226 74.05 25.69 17.01
CA GLY A 226 75.08 24.81 16.48
C GLY A 226 75.62 23.84 17.52
N ASP A 227 75.89 22.62 17.07
CA ASP A 227 76.88 21.76 17.69
C ASP A 227 78.16 21.89 16.86
N SER A 228 79.12 22.63 17.41
CA SER A 228 80.44 22.82 16.82
C SER A 228 81.29 21.57 17.05
N SER A 229 81.64 20.93 15.94
CA SER A 229 82.64 19.88 15.82
C SER A 229 83.90 20.13 16.67
N LYS A 230 84.37 19.09 17.35
CA LYS A 230 85.77 18.96 17.75
C LYS A 230 86.26 17.59 17.31
N ASP A 231 86.92 17.58 16.16
CA ASP A 231 87.78 16.49 15.71
C ASP A 231 88.93 16.28 16.71
N ASP A 232 89.15 15.03 17.12
CA ASP A 232 90.51 14.54 17.33
C ASP A 232 90.57 13.04 16.99
N ALA A 233 91.53 12.69 16.14
CA ALA A 233 91.67 11.38 15.54
C ALA A 233 92.58 10.48 16.39
N ARG A 234 92.26 9.17 16.50
CA ARG A 234 93.25 8.08 16.38
C ARG A 234 92.67 6.66 16.41
N GLN A 235 93.03 5.94 15.33
CA GLN A 235 93.58 4.57 15.30
C GLN A 235 92.70 3.32 15.54
N THR A 236 92.45 2.65 14.41
CA THR A 236 92.80 1.24 14.03
C THR A 236 92.16 0.04 14.74
N ASP A 237 91.71 -0.85 13.83
CA ASP A 237 91.65 -2.31 13.88
C ASP A 237 90.70 -2.96 14.90
N ASP A 238 89.70 -3.71 14.41
CA ASP A 238 89.86 -5.17 14.24
C ASP A 238 88.57 -5.78 13.65
N ALA A 239 88.74 -6.96 13.07
CA ALA A 239 87.91 -7.68 12.15
C ALA A 239 86.54 -8.20 12.68
N SER A 240 85.69 -8.55 11.70
CA SER A 240 84.95 -9.82 11.59
C SER A 240 83.47 -9.65 11.24
N GLU A 241 83.20 -9.72 9.93
CA GLU A 241 82.08 -10.52 9.41
C GLU A 241 82.32 -12.01 9.76
N PRO A 242 81.29 -12.90 9.85
CA PRO A 242 80.28 -13.00 8.79
C PRO A 242 78.86 -13.46 9.17
N SER A 243 78.02 -13.39 8.13
CA SER A 243 77.03 -14.41 7.72
C SER A 243 75.57 -14.38 8.21
N VAL A 244 74.71 -14.08 7.23
CA VAL A 244 73.55 -14.86 6.73
C VAL A 244 72.39 -15.16 7.70
N LYS A 245 71.20 -14.62 7.39
CA LYS A 245 70.08 -15.45 6.90
C LYS A 245 68.87 -14.62 6.42
N SER A 246 68.49 -14.90 5.18
CA SER A 246 67.15 -14.77 4.63
C SER A 246 66.12 -15.48 5.50
N THR A 247 64.94 -14.89 5.68
CA THR A 247 63.70 -15.66 5.55
C THR A 247 62.52 -14.75 5.23
N GLU A 248 62.05 -14.94 4.01
CA GLU A 248 60.73 -14.70 3.47
C GLU A 248 59.63 -15.37 4.33
N LYS A 249 58.50 -14.68 4.55
CA LYS A 249 57.16 -15.29 4.55
C LYS A 249 56.02 -14.27 4.58
N GLU A 250 55.32 -14.20 3.47
CA GLU A 250 53.90 -13.80 3.36
C GLU A 250 53.00 -15.06 3.62
N PRO A 251 51.67 -15.04 3.42
CA PRO A 251 50.57 -14.59 4.30
C PRO A 251 49.71 -15.76 4.86
N ALA A 252 48.70 -15.44 5.68
CA ALA A 252 47.28 -15.85 5.54
C ALA A 252 46.54 -15.80 6.90
N GLN A 253 45.53 -14.94 7.01
CA GLN A 253 44.10 -15.28 7.03
C GLN A 253 43.25 -14.01 7.16
#